data_AF-A0A4V6A0D0-F1
#
_entry.id   AF-A0A4V6A0D0-F1
#
_cell.length_a   1.000
_cell.length_b   1.000
_cell.length_c   1.000
_cell.angle_alpha   90.00
_cell.angle_beta   90.00
_cell.angle_gamma   90.00
#
_symmetry.space_group_name_H-M   'P 1'
#
loop_
_entity.id
_entity.type
_entity.pdbx_description
1 polymer ?
#
loop_
_entity_poly.entity_id
_entity_poly.type
_entity_poly.pdbx_seq_one_letter_code
_entity_poly.pdbx_strand_id
1 'polypeptide(L)'
;MADQKPQIFELNNGTMQVKITNLGCTITSLSLPDKNGNLADVVLGFDSVEPYLNRVAPYFGAIVGRVANRIKDGKFTLNGVDYTLPVNRPPNSLHGMLVIPNYCELFDAVLISHVCQSVI
;
A
#
# COMPACT_ATOMS: atom_id res chain seq x y z
N MET A 1 -8.24 13.56 14.44
CA MET A 1 -7.98 12.19 13.92
C MET A 1 -6.80 11.58 14.68
N ALA A 2 -6.89 11.51 16.00
CA ALA A 2 -5.78 11.12 16.87
C ALA A 2 -6.26 10.00 17.81
N ASP A 3 -5.96 8.75 17.44
CA ASP A 3 -5.72 7.61 18.38
C ASP A 3 -5.63 6.24 17.68
N GLN A 4 -5.91 6.14 16.39
CA GLN A 4 -5.93 4.86 15.71
C GLN A 4 -4.49 4.42 15.37
N LYS A 5 -4.05 3.31 15.98
CA LYS A 5 -2.71 2.74 15.75
C LYS A 5 -2.72 1.83 14.51
N PRO A 6 -1.62 1.75 13.76
CA PRO A 6 -1.47 0.75 12.70
C PRO A 6 -1.66 -0.67 13.24
N GLN A 7 -2.36 -1.48 12.46
CA GLN A 7 -2.62 -2.90 12.75
C GLN A 7 -2.04 -3.75 11.62
N ILE A 8 -1.69 -5.00 11.94
CA ILE A 8 -1.29 -6.02 10.97
C ILE A 8 -2.38 -7.09 10.97
N PHE A 9 -2.83 -7.44 9.77
CA PHE A 9 -3.80 -8.48 9.47
C PHE A 9 -3.07 -9.62 8.79
N GLU A 10 -3.36 -10.85 9.21
CA GLU A 10 -2.78 -12.06 8.62
C GLU A 10 -3.86 -12.85 7.88
N LEU A 11 -3.59 -13.19 6.62
CA LEU A 11 -4.39 -14.09 5.82
C LEU A 11 -3.58 -15.37 5.59
N ASN A 12 -4.18 -16.52 5.90
CA ASN A 12 -3.51 -17.82 5.80
C ASN A 12 -4.51 -18.85 5.23
N ASN A 13 -4.08 -19.62 4.22
CA ASN A 13 -4.89 -20.68 3.60
C ASN A 13 -4.29 -22.09 3.78
N GLY A 14 -3.29 -22.24 4.65
CA GLY A 14 -2.54 -23.48 4.89
C GLY A 14 -1.35 -23.70 3.95
N THR A 15 -1.30 -23.04 2.81
CA THR A 15 -0.19 -23.14 1.83
C THR A 15 0.58 -21.83 1.67
N MET A 16 -0.09 -20.69 1.89
CA MET A 16 0.46 -19.35 1.74
C MET A 16 0.01 -18.50 2.93
N GLN A 17 0.87 -17.57 3.33
CA GLN A 17 0.57 -16.59 4.36
C GLN A 17 0.89 -15.19 3.84
N VAL A 18 -0.01 -14.25 4.07
CA VAL A 18 0.16 -12.83 3.74
C VAL A 18 -0.08 -11.99 4.97
N LYS A 19 0.81 -11.04 5.23
CA LYS A 19 0.62 -10.01 6.26
C LYS A 19 0.40 -8.66 5.59
N ILE A 20 -0.65 -7.96 6.00
CA ILE A 20 -1.07 -6.69 5.44
C ILE A 20 -1.26 -5.72 6.60
N THR A 21 -0.74 -4.49 6.50
CA THR A 21 -1.06 -3.43 7.45
C THR A 21 -2.06 -2.44 6.86
N ASN A 22 -2.93 -1.87 7.70
CA ASN A 22 -3.81 -0.78 7.28
C ASN A 22 -3.09 0.56 7.10
N LEU A 23 -1.79 0.63 7.38
CA LEU A 23 -0.97 1.78 6.98
C LEU A 23 -0.63 1.67 5.48
N GLY A 24 -1.19 2.56 4.65
CA GLY A 24 -0.98 2.52 3.20
C GLY A 24 -1.50 1.25 2.51
N CYS A 25 -2.32 0.45 3.20
CA CYS A 25 -2.74 -0.89 2.77
C CYS A 25 -1.54 -1.76 2.33
N THR A 26 -0.47 -1.75 3.13
CA THR A 26 0.84 -2.27 2.74
C THR A 26 0.95 -3.77 2.98
N ILE A 27 1.35 -4.53 1.95
CA ILE A 27 1.81 -5.92 2.14
C ILE A 27 3.17 -5.88 2.80
N THR A 28 3.27 -6.42 4.02
CA THR A 28 4.51 -6.45 4.80
C THR A 28 5.27 -7.77 4.68
N SER A 29 4.56 -8.85 4.35
CA SER A 29 5.14 -10.19 4.16
C SER A 29 4.26 -11.04 3.25
N LEU A 30 4.88 -11.87 2.41
CA LEU A 30 4.22 -12.85 1.55
C LEU A 30 5.05 -14.14 1.56
N SER A 31 4.62 -15.11 2.36
CA SER A 31 5.28 -16.41 2.45
C SER A 31 4.67 -17.41 1.48
N LEU A 32 5.52 -17.95 0.59
CA LEU A 32 5.16 -18.95 -0.42
C LEU A 32 6.06 -20.19 -0.30
N PRO A 33 5.57 -21.40 -0.63
CA PRO A 33 6.39 -22.59 -0.67
C PRO A 33 7.28 -22.59 -1.92
N ASP A 34 8.55 -22.97 -1.75
CA ASP A 34 9.44 -23.28 -2.85
C ASP A 34 9.11 -24.64 -3.49
N LYS A 35 9.90 -25.07 -4.47
CA LYS A 35 9.74 -26.38 -5.14
C LYS A 35 9.82 -27.60 -4.21
N ASN A 36 10.36 -27.44 -3.00
CA ASN A 36 10.51 -28.49 -1.99
C ASN A 36 9.47 -28.34 -0.87
N GLY A 37 8.59 -27.34 -0.92
CA GLY A 37 7.59 -27.06 0.10
C GLY A 37 8.06 -26.16 1.25
N ASN A 38 9.28 -25.58 1.17
CA ASN A 38 9.76 -24.67 2.22
C ASN A 38 9.16 -23.28 2.03
N LEU A 39 8.55 -22.72 3.07
CA LEU A 39 8.03 -21.37 3.04
C LEU A 39 9.16 -20.34 3.10
N ALA A 40 9.12 -19.37 2.20
CA ALA A 40 10.01 -18.20 2.19
C ALA A 40 9.21 -16.91 1.93
N ASP A 41 9.58 -15.83 2.61
CA ASP A 41 9.06 -14.50 2.31
C ASP A 41 9.66 -13.98 1.00
N VAL A 42 8.79 -13.63 0.04
CA VAL A 42 9.20 -13.24 -1.31
C VAL A 42 9.05 -11.75 -1.59
N VAL A 43 8.65 -10.95 -0.60
CA VAL A 43 8.55 -9.48 -0.73
C VAL A 43 9.58 -8.77 0.15
N LEU A 44 9.99 -7.58 -0.27
CA LEU A 44 10.79 -6.69 0.56
C LEU A 44 9.88 -5.97 1.56
N GLY A 45 10.32 -5.93 2.81
CA GLY A 45 9.57 -5.32 3.89
C GLY A 45 10.42 -5.10 5.13
N PHE A 46 9.75 -4.85 6.24
CA PHE A 46 10.35 -4.68 7.56
C PHE A 46 9.57 -5.53 8.58
N ASP A 47 10.24 -5.91 9.65
CA ASP A 47 9.65 -6.72 10.72
C ASP A 47 8.61 -5.97 11.57
N SER A 48 8.61 -4.63 11.50
CA SER A 48 7.72 -3.76 12.28
C SER A 48 7.14 -2.63 11.44
N VAL A 49 6.14 -1.91 11.98
CA VAL A 49 5.42 -0.87 11.23
C VAL A 49 6.13 0.49 11.28
N GLU A 50 6.97 0.73 12.28
CA GLU A 50 7.69 1.98 12.50
C GLU A 50 8.52 2.45 11.28
N PRO A 51 9.23 1.59 10.54
CA PRO A 51 9.95 2.00 9.33
C PRO A 51 9.04 2.54 8.21
N TYR A 52 7.81 2.04 8.11
CA TYR A 52 6.81 2.53 7.16
C TYR A 52 6.27 3.90 7.57
N LEU A 53 6.08 4.14 8.87
CA LEU A 53 5.71 5.47 9.40
C LEU A 53 6.80 6.51 9.16
N ASN A 54 8.06 6.10 9.33
CA ASN A 54 9.23 6.98 9.18
C ASN A 54 9.64 7.20 7.71
N ARG A 55 8.87 6.69 6.74
CA ARG A 55 9.10 6.85 5.28
C ARG A 55 10.47 6.42 4.81
N VAL A 56 11.05 5.42 5.49
CA VAL A 56 12.32 4.81 5.08
C VAL A 56 12.09 3.80 3.94
N ALA A 57 10.86 3.29 3.83
CA ALA A 57 10.42 2.39 2.75
C ALA A 57 10.13 3.16 1.44
N PRO A 58 10.78 2.84 0.31
CA PRO A 58 10.44 3.42 -0.99
C PRO A 58 9.17 2.75 -1.56
N TYR A 59 8.02 2.96 -0.91
CA TYR A 59 6.71 2.42 -1.31
C TYR A 59 6.60 0.90 -1.33
N PHE A 60 7.41 0.19 -0.55
CA PHE A 60 7.36 -1.27 -0.46
C PHE A 60 5.95 -1.75 -0.09
N GLY A 61 5.38 -2.61 -0.93
CA GLY A 61 4.09 -3.27 -0.70
C GLY A 61 2.86 -2.38 -0.61
N ALA A 62 3.02 -1.05 -0.67
CA ALA A 62 1.95 -0.09 -0.44
C ALA A 62 1.04 0.07 -1.66
N ILE A 63 -0.24 0.36 -1.42
CA ILE A 63 -1.13 0.85 -2.47
C ILE A 63 -0.72 2.27 -2.81
N VAL A 64 -0.59 2.54 -4.11
CA VAL A 64 -0.20 3.86 -4.62
C VAL A 64 -1.39 4.55 -5.26
N GLY A 65 -1.69 5.77 -4.80
CA GLY A 65 -2.78 6.57 -5.34
C GLY A 65 -2.70 8.06 -4.96
N ARG A 66 -3.53 8.93 -5.54
CA ARG A 66 -4.61 8.65 -6.52
C ARG A 66 -4.13 8.35 -7.94
N VAL A 67 -2.92 8.76 -8.30
CA VAL A 67 -2.31 8.47 -9.62
C VAL A 67 -0.94 7.87 -9.39
N ALA A 68 -0.77 6.62 -9.82
CA ALA A 68 0.53 5.97 -9.76
C ALA A 68 1.49 6.58 -10.78
N ASN A 69 2.78 6.61 -10.42
CA ASN A 69 3.87 7.11 -11.24
C ASN A 69 3.77 8.63 -11.52
N ARG A 70 4.38 9.09 -12.61
CA ARG A 70 4.66 10.50 -12.83
C ARG A 70 3.54 11.23 -13.54
N ILE A 71 3.20 12.41 -13.06
CA ILE A 71 2.49 13.45 -13.81
C ILE A 71 3.53 14.51 -14.18
N LYS A 72 3.70 14.70 -15.49
CA LYS A 72 4.69 15.61 -16.06
C LYS A 72 4.49 17.02 -15.51
N ASP A 73 5.56 17.64 -15.03
CA ASP A 73 5.57 19.01 -14.49
C ASP A 73 4.56 19.25 -13.35
N GLY A 74 4.01 18.16 -12.78
CA GLY A 74 2.90 18.22 -11.84
C GLY A 74 1.63 18.83 -12.41
N LYS A 75 1.43 18.84 -13.74
CA LYS A 75 0.31 19.53 -14.38
C LYS A 75 -0.48 18.60 -15.28
N PHE A 76 -1.79 18.78 -15.29
CA PHE A 76 -2.69 18.13 -16.23
C PHE A 76 -3.99 18.94 -16.38
N THR A 77 -4.67 18.75 -17.49
CA THR A 77 -6.00 19.33 -17.75
C THR A 77 -7.04 18.22 -17.72
N LEU A 78 -8.14 18.42 -17.00
CA LEU A 78 -9.27 17.50 -16.95
C LEU A 78 -10.57 18.29 -17.12
N ASN A 79 -11.40 17.90 -18.10
CA ASN A 79 -12.66 18.58 -18.42
C ASN A 79 -12.50 20.09 -18.66
N GLY A 80 -11.41 20.51 -19.28
CA GLY A 80 -11.10 21.92 -19.56
C GLY A 80 -10.61 22.72 -18.35
N VAL A 81 -10.40 22.07 -17.20
CA VAL A 81 -9.84 22.70 -15.99
C VAL A 81 -8.40 22.27 -15.81
N ASP A 82 -7.51 23.23 -15.61
CA ASP A 82 -6.09 23.00 -15.35
C ASP A 82 -5.84 22.74 -13.86
N TYR A 83 -5.13 21.66 -13.57
CA TYR A 83 -4.73 21.25 -12.23
C TYR A 83 -3.22 21.31 -12.08
N THR A 84 -2.77 21.82 -10.94
CA THR A 84 -1.36 21.80 -10.53
C THR A 84 -1.21 20.98 -9.25
N LEU A 85 -0.28 20.03 -9.27
CA LEU A 85 0.05 19.10 -8.20
C LEU A 85 1.41 19.44 -7.58
N PRO A 86 1.66 19.00 -6.34
CA PRO A 86 2.99 19.09 -5.74
C PRO A 86 4.05 18.34 -6.56
N VAL A 87 5.17 19.00 -6.79
CA VAL A 87 6.36 18.41 -7.44
C VAL A 87 7.25 17.81 -6.36
N ASN A 88 6.90 16.60 -5.93
CA ASN A 88 7.65 15.82 -4.93
C ASN A 88 8.89 15.11 -5.52
N ARG A 89 8.96 14.95 -6.84
CA ARG A 89 10.14 14.41 -7.52
C ARG A 89 10.46 15.24 -8.76
N PRO A 90 11.16 16.39 -8.58
CA PRO A 90 11.43 17.32 -9.66
C PRO A 90 11.94 16.65 -10.95
N PRO A 91 11.40 17.01 -12.13
CA PRO A 91 10.40 18.07 -12.36
C PRO A 91 8.93 17.63 -12.18
N ASN A 92 8.67 16.37 -11.78
CA ASN A 92 7.34 15.77 -11.85
C ASN A 92 6.65 15.64 -10.48
N SER A 93 5.33 15.49 -10.52
CA SER A 93 4.60 14.88 -9.40
C SER A 93 4.68 13.36 -9.55
N LEU A 94 4.92 12.63 -8.47
CA LEU A 94 5.15 11.18 -8.45
C LEU A 94 4.20 10.52 -7.46
N HIS A 95 3.56 9.44 -7.91
CA HIS A 95 2.79 8.49 -7.11
C HIS A 95 1.64 9.14 -6.28
N GLY A 96 1.12 10.29 -6.71
CA GLY A 96 -0.09 10.89 -6.16
C GLY A 96 0.08 11.66 -4.84
N MET A 97 1.30 12.04 -4.47
CA MET A 97 1.54 12.81 -3.22
C MET A 97 0.85 14.18 -3.23
N LEU A 98 -0.02 14.40 -2.24
CA LEU A 98 -0.39 15.72 -1.75
C LEU A 98 0.64 16.18 -0.69
N VAL A 99 0.61 17.45 -0.30
CA VAL A 99 1.40 18.05 0.80
C VAL A 99 0.99 17.49 2.20
N ILE A 100 0.23 16.39 2.22
CA ILE A 100 -0.34 15.69 3.38
C ILE A 100 -0.20 14.18 3.06
N PRO A 101 0.10 13.29 4.03
CA PRO A 101 0.97 12.15 3.77
C PRO A 101 0.25 10.91 3.22
N ASN A 102 0.00 10.87 1.90
CA ASN A 102 -0.79 9.81 1.26
C ASN A 102 -0.18 8.38 1.34
N TYR A 103 1.11 8.18 1.62
CA TYR A 103 1.65 6.83 1.89
C TYR A 103 1.65 6.44 3.37
N CYS A 104 1.34 7.39 4.24
CA CYS A 104 1.18 7.17 5.67
C CYS A 104 -0.27 7.43 6.08
N GLU A 105 -1.21 7.28 5.15
CA GLU A 105 -2.62 7.26 5.49
C GLU A 105 -2.94 5.95 6.18
N LEU A 106 -3.67 6.07 7.28
CA LEU A 106 -4.22 4.92 7.97
C LEU A 106 -5.61 4.66 7.40
N PHE A 107 -5.80 3.46 6.87
CA PHE A 107 -7.06 3.02 6.29
C PHE A 107 -7.93 2.33 7.34
N ASP A 108 -9.25 2.49 7.20
CA ASP A 108 -10.18 1.61 7.89
C ASP A 108 -10.11 0.21 7.27
N ALA A 109 -10.01 -0.81 8.12
CA ALA A 109 -9.95 -2.20 7.70
C ALA A 109 -11.30 -2.89 7.95
N VAL A 110 -11.82 -3.54 6.92
CA VAL A 110 -13.04 -4.35 6.99
C VAL A 110 -12.68 -5.78 6.61
N LEU A 111 -12.83 -6.71 7.56
CA LEU A 111 -12.63 -8.14 7.28
C LEU A 111 -13.83 -8.67 6.49
N ILE A 112 -13.56 -9.26 5.34
CA ILE A 112 -14.58 -9.88 4.49
C ILE A 112 -14.37 -11.39 4.53
N SER A 113 -15.29 -12.11 5.17
CA SER A 113 -15.37 -13.56 5.07
C SER A 113 -16.42 -13.94 4.02
N HIS A 114 -15.99 -14.52 2.91
CA HIS A 114 -16.93 -15.22 2.03
C HIS A 114 -17.04 -16.68 2.49
N VAL A 115 -18.18 -17.04 3.07
CA VAL A 115 -18.79 -18.32 2.72
C VAL A 115 -19.22 -18.13 1.27
N CYS A 116 -18.55 -18.80 0.34
CA CYS A 116 -18.96 -18.81 -1.06
C CYS A 116 -20.34 -19.49 -1.13
N GLN A 117 -21.43 -18.73 -1.03
CA GLN A 117 -22.71 -19.20 -1.55
C GLN A 117 -22.61 -19.03 -3.07
N SER A 118 -22.33 -20.13 -3.73
CA SER A 118 -22.45 -20.27 -5.17
C SER A 118 -23.86 -19.79 -5.58
N VAL A 119 -23.94 -18.63 -6.22
CA VAL A 119 -25.12 -18.26 -6.99
C VAL A 119 -24.87 -18.82 -8.38
N ILE A 120 -25.52 -19.95 -8.67
CA ILE A 120 -25.79 -20.43 -10.04
C ILE A 120 -27.06 -19.70 -10.50
#